data_AF-A0A2V6RR94-F1
#
_entry.id   AF-A0A2V6RR94-F1
#
_cell.length_a   1.000
_cell.length_b   1.000
_cell.length_c   1.000
_cell.angle_alpha   90.00
_cell.angle_beta   90.00
_cell.angle_gamma   90.00
#
_symmetry.space_group_name_H-M   'P 1'
#
loop_
_entity.id
_entity.type
_entity.pdbx_description
1 polymer ?
#
loop_
_entity_poly.entity_id
_entity_poly.type
_entity_poly.pdbx_seq_one_letter_code
_entity_poly.pdbx_strand_id
1 'polypeptide(L)'
;MSETAAGRVGVVVLLVLLAAVVVVPSLPGDPGAVRLAGVGVLWWFVACAAPLVATLTTCAFLRVPTSRSNTRTATLRAVATWASPVVLTAVAARVFAGSPEAPVLVLSVTVAPLLALLTPSADPAPSPNRVAGLAAAAAVGLVLCANLGAVADVARLAGVPRHAALTLSAATAFLGVAWRAARRPVGDAAVLAGAAGVVLPLVVIGAVAVAVPPWTAWSRTASRPALTFGERSAWVTDGRRLERSTTLVFTEPHRVTALNPGVYRVVEEVVEGDAPRSVTREWRLAAGEALTLRPGDRLILEAGTRVRFEGSKRVPGSAASGVAWADPPERRSLGMAAHALGAVLTLVGGALALLPRPRALPWRRAVAGPLLLPALTLAAVSWGAYGVYAAPELELGASPVTGLVELPALVLPAPVGRALVATSILALLALFVATALALREVIARQAGPANADVVWGGLVMAAAVAGLWPMDPWRTWLAGCGLAAATVAAPRLAGGDSRAGLAGSLTGGAAFVGVAAVGGQLPAWAGAVAAYPALLAAPLAWMAVRAAGRRGAGAPPSEASL
;
A
#
# COMPACT_ATOMS: atom_id res chain seq x y z
N MET A 1 -32.01 1.96 21.43
CA MET A 1 -31.64 2.08 20.00
C MET A 1 -31.70 0.70 19.38
N SER A 2 -32.31 0.54 18.21
CA SER A 2 -32.26 -0.75 17.48
C SER A 2 -30.81 -1.09 17.11
N GLU A 3 -30.46 -2.38 17.09
CA GLU A 3 -29.08 -2.84 16.80
C GLU A 3 -28.56 -2.37 15.43
N THR A 4 -29.47 -2.09 14.48
CA THR A 4 -29.16 -1.52 13.18
C THR A 4 -28.78 -0.04 13.23
N ALA A 5 -29.31 0.72 14.20
CA ALA A 5 -28.95 2.12 14.42
C ALA A 5 -27.55 2.26 15.03
N ALA A 6 -27.16 1.36 15.95
CA ALA A 6 -25.85 1.37 16.59
C ALA A 6 -24.70 1.13 15.59
N GLY A 7 -24.84 0.15 14.69
CA GLY A 7 -23.83 -0.10 13.65
C GLY A 7 -23.68 1.05 12.64
N ARG A 8 -24.76 1.78 12.34
CA ARG A 8 -24.71 2.96 11.47
C ARG A 8 -23.93 4.10 12.10
N VAL A 9 -24.08 4.32 13.42
CA VAL A 9 -23.29 5.33 14.14
C VAL A 9 -21.80 5.04 14.03
N GLY A 10 -21.39 3.78 14.28
CA GLY A 10 -19.98 3.39 14.13
C GLY A 10 -19.42 3.63 12.72
N VAL A 11 -20.19 3.32 11.68
CA VAL A 11 -19.80 3.61 10.28
C VAL A 11 -19.68 5.11 10.04
N VAL A 12 -20.62 5.92 10.51
CA VAL A 12 -20.58 7.39 10.37
C VAL A 12 -19.33 7.96 11.05
N VAL A 13 -19.00 7.50 12.27
CA VAL A 13 -17.78 7.94 12.97
C VAL A 13 -16.53 7.65 12.14
N LEU A 14 -16.39 6.44 11.59
CA LEU A 14 -15.23 6.08 10.77
C LEU A 14 -15.16 6.89 9.47
N LEU A 15 -16.30 7.18 8.84
CA LEU A 15 -16.36 8.03 7.65
C LEU A 15 -15.98 9.48 7.98
N VAL A 16 -16.38 9.99 9.14
CA VAL A 16 -15.97 11.33 9.61
C VAL A 16 -14.47 11.40 9.83
N LEU A 17 -13.85 10.36 10.42
CA LEU A 17 -12.39 10.30 10.58
C LEU A 17 -11.66 10.36 9.21
N LEU A 18 -12.16 9.61 8.22
CA LEU A 18 -11.62 9.64 6.84
C LEU A 18 -11.87 10.97 6.13
N ALA A 19 -13.03 11.58 6.32
CA ALA A 19 -13.32 12.89 5.75
C ALA A 19 -12.42 13.97 6.37
N ALA A 20 -12.15 13.89 7.68
CA ALA A 20 -11.31 14.85 8.37
C ALA A 20 -9.88 14.92 7.80
N VAL A 21 -9.25 13.79 7.46
CA VAL A 21 -7.89 13.80 6.87
C VAL A 21 -7.84 14.45 5.48
N VAL A 22 -8.96 14.50 4.75
CA VAL A 22 -9.06 15.14 3.43
C VAL A 22 -9.41 16.62 3.56
N VAL A 23 -10.38 16.95 4.42
CA VAL A 23 -10.94 18.30 4.53
C VAL A 23 -10.04 19.22 5.36
N VAL A 24 -9.50 18.75 6.49
CA VAL A 24 -8.74 19.59 7.43
C VAL A 24 -7.52 20.24 6.79
N PRO A 25 -6.69 19.53 5.99
CA PRO A 25 -5.56 20.17 5.30
C PRO A 25 -5.96 21.22 4.26
N SER A 26 -7.23 21.23 3.83
CA SER A 26 -7.79 22.17 2.86
C SER A 26 -8.40 23.41 3.52
N LEU A 27 -8.49 23.45 4.87
CA LEU A 27 -9.07 24.58 5.59
C LEU A 27 -8.11 25.79 5.62
N PRO A 28 -8.65 27.02 5.58
CA PRO A 28 -7.85 28.23 5.76
C PRO A 28 -7.32 28.32 7.19
N GLY A 29 -6.00 28.56 7.32
CA GLY A 29 -5.30 28.61 8.60
C GLY A 29 -4.45 27.36 8.80
N ASP A 30 -3.15 27.48 8.59
CA ASP A 30 -2.16 26.40 8.52
C ASP A 30 -2.25 25.41 9.71
N PRO A 31 -3.06 24.34 9.62
CA PRO A 31 -3.24 23.43 10.74
C PRO A 31 -2.02 22.51 10.87
N GLY A 32 -1.22 22.39 9.80
CA GLY A 32 0.05 21.67 9.76
C GLY A 32 1.18 22.39 10.51
N ALA A 33 1.05 23.70 10.73
CA ALA A 33 1.96 24.47 11.59
C ALA A 33 1.88 24.04 13.06
N VAL A 34 0.75 23.49 13.52
CA VAL A 34 0.62 23.02 14.90
C VAL A 34 1.40 21.72 15.07
N ARG A 35 2.39 21.75 15.97
CA ARG A 35 3.28 20.63 16.26
C ARG A 35 3.21 20.23 17.72
N LEU A 36 3.19 18.93 17.97
CA LEU A 36 3.33 18.33 19.28
C LEU A 36 4.58 17.45 19.25
N ALA A 37 5.54 17.73 20.13
CA ALA A 37 6.86 17.09 20.15
C ALA A 37 7.61 17.14 18.80
N GLY A 38 7.43 18.22 18.03
CA GLY A 38 8.05 18.42 16.71
C GLY A 38 7.36 17.69 15.54
N VAL A 39 6.38 16.84 15.83
CA VAL A 39 5.54 16.13 14.86
C VAL A 39 4.24 16.91 14.63
N GLY A 40 3.82 17.06 13.37
CA GLY A 40 2.58 17.78 13.04
C GLY A 40 1.34 17.13 13.66
N VAL A 41 0.36 17.93 14.09
CA VAL A 41 -0.90 17.43 14.69
C VAL A 41 -1.63 16.45 13.76
N LEU A 42 -1.56 16.66 12.44
CA LEU A 42 -2.12 15.74 11.46
C LEU A 42 -1.56 14.31 11.59
N TRP A 43 -0.26 14.17 11.85
CA TRP A 43 0.37 12.86 12.04
C TRP A 43 -0.05 12.22 13.36
N TRP A 44 -0.19 12.99 14.44
CA TRP A 44 -0.77 12.49 15.69
C TRP A 44 -2.21 12.03 15.53
N PHE A 45 -3.00 12.76 14.73
CA PHE A 45 -4.36 12.36 14.38
C PHE A 45 -4.37 11.05 13.60
N VAL A 46 -3.61 10.98 12.50
CA VAL A 46 -3.61 9.84 11.57
C VAL A 46 -2.97 8.57 12.14
N ALA A 47 -1.88 8.68 12.88
CA ALA A 47 -1.13 7.53 13.37
C ALA A 47 -1.59 7.06 14.77
N CYS A 48 -2.24 7.92 15.56
CA CYS A 48 -2.64 7.60 16.93
C CYS A 48 -4.14 7.85 17.18
N ALA A 49 -4.60 9.10 17.17
CA ALA A 49 -5.94 9.43 17.68
C ALA A 49 -7.07 8.77 16.87
N ALA A 50 -7.07 8.92 15.55
CA ALA A 50 -8.09 8.36 14.68
C ALA A 50 -8.05 6.82 14.65
N PRO A 51 -6.89 6.14 14.55
CA PRO A 51 -6.81 4.69 14.74
C PRO A 51 -7.35 4.20 16.10
N LEU A 52 -7.06 4.91 17.20
CA LEU A 52 -7.57 4.56 18.52
C LEU A 52 -9.10 4.71 18.58
N VAL A 53 -9.64 5.84 18.13
CA VAL A 53 -11.09 6.05 18.06
C VAL A 53 -11.74 5.01 17.16
N ALA A 54 -11.14 4.71 16.00
CA ALA A 54 -11.66 3.73 15.05
C ALA A 54 -11.70 2.32 15.66
N THR A 55 -10.64 1.91 16.37
CA THR A 55 -10.58 0.61 17.03
C THR A 55 -11.53 0.51 18.21
N LEU A 56 -11.61 1.53 19.06
CA LEU A 56 -12.56 1.58 20.17
C LEU A 56 -14.00 1.54 19.67
N THR A 57 -14.32 2.34 18.64
CA THR A 57 -15.64 2.35 17.99
C THR A 57 -15.94 0.96 17.40
N THR A 58 -14.98 0.35 16.72
CA THR A 58 -15.17 -0.98 16.13
C THR A 58 -15.40 -2.02 17.22
N CYS A 59 -14.58 -2.04 18.26
CA CYS A 59 -14.75 -2.94 19.40
C CYS A 59 -16.11 -2.74 20.09
N ALA A 60 -16.56 -1.49 20.28
CA ALA A 60 -17.83 -1.17 20.91
C ALA A 60 -19.05 -1.63 20.11
N PHE A 61 -18.99 -1.53 18.77
CA PHE A 61 -20.12 -1.85 17.89
C PHE A 61 -20.03 -3.22 17.20
N LEU A 62 -18.97 -4.00 17.46
CA LEU A 62 -18.88 -5.39 17.03
C LEU A 62 -19.95 -6.23 17.75
N ARG A 63 -20.84 -6.84 16.96
CA ARG A 63 -22.06 -7.54 17.45
C ARG A 63 -21.72 -8.76 18.30
N VAL A 64 -22.35 -8.90 19.48
CA VAL A 64 -22.21 -10.06 20.38
C VAL A 64 -23.19 -11.19 20.01
N PRO A 65 -22.73 -12.44 19.73
CA PRO A 65 -23.59 -13.59 19.51
C PRO A 65 -23.96 -14.29 20.83
N THR A 66 -25.12 -14.93 20.81
CA THR A 66 -25.62 -15.85 21.83
C THR A 66 -25.08 -17.28 21.70
N SER A 67 -24.29 -17.59 20.67
CA SER A 67 -23.79 -18.96 20.39
C SER A 67 -22.26 -19.06 20.27
N ARG A 68 -21.70 -20.15 20.84
CA ARG A 68 -20.28 -20.51 20.81
C ARG A 68 -19.88 -21.04 19.43
N SER A 69 -19.33 -20.19 18.56
CA SER A 69 -18.58 -20.64 17.38
C SER A 69 -17.20 -19.97 17.27
N ASN A 70 -16.32 -20.56 16.45
CA ASN A 70 -14.88 -20.35 16.40
C ASN A 70 -14.50 -19.02 15.72
N THR A 71 -14.61 -17.93 16.50
CA THR A 71 -14.76 -16.53 16.08
C THR A 71 -13.45 -15.72 16.00
N ARG A 72 -12.37 -16.17 16.65
CA ARG A 72 -11.01 -15.57 16.57
C ARG A 72 -10.47 -15.51 15.14
N THR A 73 -10.87 -16.49 14.34
CA THR A 73 -10.39 -16.67 12.98
C THR A 73 -10.92 -15.61 12.01
N ALA A 74 -12.07 -14.97 12.24
CA ALA A 74 -12.67 -14.06 11.27
C ALA A 74 -11.98 -12.68 11.23
N THR A 75 -11.67 -12.10 12.40
CA THR A 75 -10.98 -10.81 12.49
C THR A 75 -9.51 -10.94 12.10
N LEU A 76 -8.82 -12.00 12.53
CA LEU A 76 -7.46 -12.28 12.08
C LEU A 76 -7.38 -12.55 10.57
N ARG A 77 -8.40 -13.16 9.97
CA ARG A 77 -8.50 -13.28 8.51
C ARG A 77 -8.69 -11.94 7.80
N ALA A 78 -9.45 -11.01 8.39
CA ALA A 78 -9.55 -9.65 7.88
C ALA A 78 -8.19 -8.92 7.94
N VAL A 79 -7.43 -9.12 9.03
CA VAL A 79 -6.06 -8.62 9.10
C VAL A 79 -5.16 -9.29 8.07
N ALA A 80 -5.23 -10.62 7.93
CA ALA A 80 -4.42 -11.37 6.97
C ALA A 80 -4.66 -10.94 5.51
N THR A 81 -5.92 -10.70 5.14
CA THR A 81 -6.28 -10.22 3.79
C THR A 81 -5.79 -8.80 3.51
N TRP A 82 -5.66 -7.96 4.55
CA TRP A 82 -5.40 -6.52 4.40
C TRP A 82 -3.98 -6.09 4.73
N ALA A 83 -3.42 -6.55 5.85
CA ALA A 83 -2.07 -6.22 6.32
C ALA A 83 -1.03 -7.10 5.61
N SER A 84 -1.03 -7.05 4.28
CA SER A 84 -0.15 -7.83 3.42
C SER A 84 1.23 -7.17 3.29
N PRO A 85 2.27 -7.90 2.84
CA PRO A 85 3.61 -7.36 2.64
C PRO A 85 3.66 -6.07 1.82
N VAL A 86 2.89 -5.99 0.73
CA VAL A 86 2.83 -4.80 -0.13
C VAL A 86 2.35 -3.58 0.63
N VAL A 87 1.31 -3.73 1.45
CA VAL A 87 0.71 -2.60 2.17
C VAL A 87 1.68 -2.05 3.20
N LEU A 88 2.30 -2.91 4.01
CA LEU A 88 3.24 -2.48 5.05
C LEU A 88 4.47 -1.78 4.45
N THR A 89 5.02 -2.36 3.39
CA THR A 89 6.24 -1.85 2.75
C THR A 89 5.97 -0.58 1.94
N ALA A 90 4.83 -0.49 1.27
CA ALA A 90 4.42 0.73 0.58
C ALA A 90 4.11 1.87 1.55
N VAL A 91 3.41 1.61 2.67
CA VAL A 91 3.16 2.64 3.70
C VAL A 91 4.48 3.16 4.26
N ALA A 92 5.38 2.26 4.65
CA ALA A 92 6.69 2.64 5.17
C ALA A 92 7.50 3.45 4.13
N ALA A 93 7.48 3.03 2.86
CA ALA A 93 8.14 3.73 1.76
C ALA A 93 7.56 5.12 1.48
N ARG A 94 6.24 5.30 1.55
CA ARG A 94 5.59 6.61 1.34
C ARG A 94 5.89 7.57 2.48
N VAL A 95 6.00 7.06 3.71
CA VAL A 95 6.43 7.85 4.88
C VAL A 95 7.90 8.23 4.74
N PHE A 96 8.75 7.28 4.34
CA PHE A 96 10.16 7.50 4.07
C PHE A 96 10.36 8.62 3.03
N ALA A 97 9.65 8.55 1.91
CA ALA A 97 9.69 9.55 0.85
C ALA A 97 9.05 10.91 1.20
N GLY A 98 8.47 11.09 2.39
CA GLY A 98 7.77 12.32 2.76
C GLY A 98 6.56 12.61 1.85
N SER A 99 5.91 11.56 1.32
CA SER A 99 4.87 11.71 0.30
C SER A 99 3.68 12.56 0.81
N PRO A 100 3.14 13.48 0.00
CA PRO A 100 1.98 14.28 0.41
C PRO A 100 0.75 13.42 0.71
N GLU A 101 0.61 12.27 0.04
CA GLU A 101 -0.47 11.28 0.25
C GLU A 101 -0.32 10.45 1.53
N ALA A 102 0.88 10.40 2.13
CA ALA A 102 1.19 9.41 3.18
C ALA A 102 0.20 9.42 4.36
N PRO A 103 -0.23 10.57 4.92
CA PRO A 103 -1.18 10.56 6.03
C PRO A 103 -2.55 9.97 5.63
N VAL A 104 -3.04 10.29 4.44
CA VAL A 104 -4.32 9.79 3.95
C VAL A 104 -4.24 8.28 3.73
N LEU A 105 -3.13 7.79 3.16
CA LEU A 105 -2.90 6.37 2.96
C LEU A 105 -2.80 5.62 4.29
N VAL A 106 -2.03 6.13 5.26
CA VAL A 106 -1.91 5.52 6.60
C VAL A 106 -3.27 5.41 7.25
N LEU A 107 -4.05 6.50 7.29
CA LEU A 107 -5.37 6.45 7.92
C LEU A 107 -6.31 5.49 7.20
N SER A 108 -6.34 5.55 5.86
CA SER A 108 -7.24 4.74 5.05
C SER A 108 -6.91 3.25 5.15
N VAL A 109 -5.63 2.87 5.15
CA VAL A 109 -5.19 1.49 5.36
C VAL A 109 -5.62 0.98 6.74
N THR A 110 -5.62 1.81 7.77
CA THR A 110 -6.05 1.40 9.12
C THR A 110 -7.57 1.34 9.26
N VAL A 111 -8.29 2.34 8.74
CA VAL A 111 -9.73 2.54 8.98
C VAL A 111 -10.61 1.77 8.00
N ALA A 112 -10.21 1.62 6.73
CA ALA A 112 -10.98 0.87 5.73
C ALA A 112 -11.36 -0.56 6.16
N PRO A 113 -10.45 -1.39 6.71
CA PRO A 113 -10.81 -2.73 7.15
C PRO A 113 -11.73 -2.71 8.38
N LEU A 114 -11.55 -1.75 9.30
CA LEU A 114 -12.42 -1.57 10.46
C LEU A 114 -13.84 -1.18 10.04
N LEU A 115 -13.97 -0.31 9.04
CA LEU A 115 -15.24 0.07 8.44
C LEU A 115 -15.93 -1.13 7.81
N ALA A 116 -15.20 -1.95 7.06
CA ALA A 116 -15.75 -3.17 6.45
C ALA A 116 -16.25 -4.18 7.50
N LEU A 117 -15.59 -4.29 8.65
CA LEU A 117 -16.04 -5.14 9.77
C LEU A 117 -17.35 -4.64 10.40
N LEU A 118 -17.62 -3.34 10.39
CA LEU A 118 -18.86 -2.76 10.92
C LEU A 118 -20.02 -2.78 9.93
N THR A 119 -19.76 -2.84 8.62
CA THR A 119 -20.84 -2.84 7.63
C THR A 119 -21.69 -4.12 7.71
N PRO A 120 -23.04 -4.00 7.80
CA PRO A 120 -23.92 -5.15 7.85
C PRO A 120 -23.74 -6.08 6.64
N SER A 121 -23.75 -7.40 6.88
CA SER A 121 -24.16 -8.33 5.83
C SER A 121 -25.66 -8.13 5.62
N ALA A 122 -26.08 -7.58 4.48
CA ALA A 122 -27.50 -7.56 4.12
C ALA A 122 -28.00 -9.01 3.97
N ASP A 123 -29.15 -9.32 4.56
CA ASP A 123 -29.93 -10.56 4.34
C ASP A 123 -30.56 -10.58 2.93
N PRO A 124 -31.04 -11.74 2.45
CA PRO A 124 -30.21 -12.86 2.00
C PRO A 124 -29.42 -12.48 0.72
N ALA A 125 -28.42 -13.28 0.37
CA ALA A 125 -27.56 -13.01 -0.78
C ALA A 125 -28.39 -12.76 -2.05
N PRO A 126 -28.33 -11.58 -2.68
CA PRO A 126 -28.89 -11.41 -4.02
C PRO A 126 -28.26 -12.45 -4.95
N SER A 127 -29.03 -12.95 -5.91
CA SER A 127 -28.60 -14.02 -6.83
C SER A 127 -27.19 -13.77 -7.37
N PRO A 128 -26.34 -14.81 -7.48
CA PRO A 128 -24.93 -14.65 -7.79
C PRO A 128 -24.72 -13.95 -9.14
N ASN A 129 -24.21 -12.72 -9.10
CA ASN A 129 -23.75 -12.01 -10.28
C ASN A 129 -22.38 -12.57 -10.71
N ARG A 130 -22.36 -13.35 -11.80
CA ARG A 130 -21.14 -13.96 -12.36
C ARG A 130 -20.08 -12.92 -12.69
N VAL A 131 -20.46 -11.74 -13.18
CA VAL A 131 -19.54 -10.65 -13.51
C VAL A 131 -18.83 -10.14 -12.26
N ALA A 132 -19.57 -9.94 -11.17
CA ALA A 132 -18.98 -9.55 -9.89
C ALA A 132 -18.04 -10.64 -9.32
N GLY A 133 -18.36 -11.92 -9.54
CA GLY A 133 -17.49 -13.04 -9.17
C GLY A 133 -16.18 -13.06 -9.97
N LEU A 134 -16.25 -12.92 -11.30
CA LEU A 134 -15.08 -12.84 -12.16
C LEU A 134 -14.22 -11.62 -11.84
N ALA A 135 -14.84 -10.45 -11.63
CA ALA A 135 -14.13 -9.24 -11.29
C ALA A 135 -13.46 -9.32 -9.91
N ALA A 136 -14.09 -9.98 -8.93
CA ALA A 136 -13.45 -10.24 -7.65
C ALA A 136 -12.32 -11.27 -7.75
N ALA A 137 -12.45 -12.30 -8.59
CA ALA A 137 -11.34 -13.22 -8.87
C ALA A 137 -10.16 -12.50 -9.53
N ALA A 138 -10.41 -11.62 -10.50
CA ALA A 138 -9.40 -10.76 -11.12
C ALA A 138 -8.76 -9.82 -10.09
N ALA A 139 -9.54 -9.19 -9.22
CA ALA A 139 -9.03 -8.34 -8.14
C ALA A 139 -8.14 -9.13 -7.16
N VAL A 140 -8.55 -10.35 -6.78
CA VAL A 140 -7.73 -11.26 -5.96
C VAL A 140 -6.44 -11.63 -6.67
N GLY A 141 -6.49 -11.93 -7.98
CA GLY A 141 -5.31 -12.19 -8.81
C GLY A 141 -4.33 -11.02 -8.84
N LEU A 142 -4.82 -9.78 -8.98
CA LEU A 142 -4.01 -8.57 -8.93
C LEU A 142 -3.36 -8.37 -7.54
N VAL A 143 -4.13 -8.53 -6.46
CA VAL A 143 -3.61 -8.45 -5.08
C VAL A 143 -2.55 -9.53 -4.83
N LEU A 144 -2.76 -10.74 -5.35
CA LEU A 144 -1.79 -11.83 -5.23
C LEU A 144 -0.51 -11.54 -6.02
N CYS A 145 -0.65 -11.05 -7.25
CA CYS A 145 0.47 -10.67 -8.11
C CYS A 145 1.32 -9.55 -7.47
N ALA A 146 0.66 -8.55 -6.88
CA ALA A 146 1.33 -7.50 -6.13
C ALA A 146 2.17 -8.07 -4.97
N ASN A 147 1.59 -8.96 -4.15
CA ASN A 147 2.31 -9.53 -3.01
C ASN A 147 3.45 -10.46 -3.42
N LEU A 148 3.27 -11.25 -4.49
CA LEU A 148 4.36 -12.02 -5.10
C LEU A 148 5.48 -11.11 -5.60
N GLY A 149 5.14 -9.99 -6.24
CA GLY A 149 6.10 -8.99 -6.71
C GLY A 149 6.91 -8.37 -5.57
N ALA A 150 6.27 -8.03 -4.45
CA ALA A 150 6.95 -7.50 -3.26
C ALA A 150 7.87 -8.54 -2.60
N VAL A 151 7.43 -9.79 -2.44
CA VAL A 151 8.28 -10.86 -1.90
C VAL A 151 9.45 -11.15 -2.84
N ALA A 152 9.23 -11.16 -4.16
CA ALA A 152 10.28 -11.33 -5.15
C ALA A 152 11.29 -10.17 -5.17
N ASP A 153 10.84 -8.95 -4.84
CA ASP A 153 11.72 -7.79 -4.68
C ASP A 153 12.63 -7.93 -3.45
N VAL A 154 12.10 -8.46 -2.36
CA VAL A 154 12.86 -8.74 -1.13
C VAL A 154 13.82 -9.91 -1.31
N ALA A 155 13.41 -10.97 -2.02
CA ALA A 155 14.25 -12.15 -2.24
C ALA A 155 15.54 -11.85 -3.01
N ARG A 156 15.58 -10.74 -3.78
CA ARG A 156 16.81 -10.28 -4.42
C ARG A 156 17.91 -9.91 -3.42
N LEU A 157 17.55 -9.48 -2.20
CA LEU A 157 18.53 -9.22 -1.12
C LEU A 157 19.31 -10.48 -0.73
N ALA A 158 18.68 -11.65 -0.87
CA ALA A 158 19.31 -12.94 -0.64
C ALA A 158 20.02 -13.49 -1.89
N GLY A 159 20.14 -12.70 -2.97
CA GLY A 159 20.73 -13.12 -4.24
C GLY A 159 19.84 -14.06 -5.07
N VAL A 160 18.56 -14.21 -4.71
CA VAL A 160 17.64 -15.11 -5.42
C VAL A 160 17.10 -14.41 -6.68
N PRO A 161 17.22 -15.02 -7.88
CA PRO A 161 16.68 -14.41 -9.08
C PRO A 161 15.15 -14.36 -9.05
N ARG A 162 14.56 -13.35 -9.70
CA ARG A 162 13.12 -13.06 -9.63
C ARG A 162 12.25 -14.28 -9.97
N HIS A 163 12.58 -15.04 -11.01
CA HIS A 163 11.81 -16.21 -11.40
C HIS A 163 11.81 -17.29 -10.31
N ALA A 164 12.96 -17.56 -9.68
CA ALA A 164 13.05 -18.52 -8.58
C ALA A 164 12.30 -18.02 -7.32
N ALA A 165 12.36 -16.72 -7.04
CA ALA A 165 11.62 -16.14 -5.94
C ALA A 165 10.09 -16.25 -6.14
N LEU A 166 9.61 -16.03 -7.36
CA LEU A 166 8.20 -16.18 -7.71
C LEU A 166 7.75 -17.65 -7.63
N THR A 167 8.55 -18.60 -8.13
CA THR A 167 8.20 -20.03 -8.04
C THR A 167 8.21 -20.54 -6.61
N LEU A 168 9.21 -20.17 -5.80
CA LEU A 168 9.25 -20.49 -4.37
C LEU A 168 8.05 -19.89 -3.63
N SER A 169 7.73 -18.62 -3.88
CA SER A 169 6.58 -17.96 -3.25
C SER A 169 5.25 -18.61 -3.67
N ALA A 170 5.06 -18.92 -4.96
CA ALA A 170 3.89 -19.67 -5.43
C ALA A 170 3.80 -21.06 -4.75
N ALA A 171 4.92 -21.78 -4.65
CA ALA A 171 4.98 -23.07 -3.96
C ALA A 171 4.58 -22.94 -2.47
N THR A 172 5.00 -21.88 -1.77
CA THR A 172 4.58 -21.64 -0.38
C THR A 172 3.08 -21.39 -0.25
N ALA A 173 2.45 -20.73 -1.23
CA ALA A 173 1.00 -20.55 -1.25
C ALA A 173 0.26 -21.89 -1.42
N PHE A 174 0.78 -22.81 -2.24
CA PHE A 174 0.24 -24.17 -2.37
C PHE A 174 0.47 -25.02 -1.10
N LEU A 175 1.67 -24.98 -0.53
CA LEU A 175 2.01 -25.69 0.70
C LEU A 175 1.14 -25.24 1.88
N GLY A 176 0.84 -23.94 1.98
CA GLY A 176 -0.08 -23.42 2.98
C GLY A 176 -1.48 -24.05 2.90
N VAL A 177 -1.98 -24.30 1.69
CA VAL A 177 -3.27 -24.98 1.47
C VAL A 177 -3.21 -26.44 1.91
N ALA A 178 -2.15 -27.16 1.55
CA ALA A 178 -1.94 -28.55 1.94
C ALA A 178 -1.81 -28.72 3.47
N TRP A 179 -1.04 -27.85 4.13
CA TRP A 179 -0.91 -27.86 5.59
C TRP A 179 -2.20 -27.50 6.33
N ARG A 180 -3.03 -26.64 5.75
CA ARG A 180 -4.36 -26.36 6.30
C ARG A 180 -5.29 -27.57 6.22
N ALA A 181 -5.22 -28.33 5.13
CA ALA A 181 -5.99 -29.58 4.99
C ALA A 181 -5.63 -30.59 6.09
N ALA A 182 -4.39 -30.56 6.59
CA ALA A 182 -3.94 -31.32 7.76
C ALA A 182 -4.43 -30.76 9.12
N ARG A 183 -5.46 -29.89 9.15
CA ARG A 183 -6.10 -29.30 10.34
C ARG A 183 -5.19 -28.49 11.29
N ARG A 184 -4.00 -28.06 10.85
CA ARG A 184 -3.13 -27.18 11.66
C ARG A 184 -3.57 -25.71 11.57
N PRO A 185 -3.50 -24.93 12.66
CA PRO A 185 -3.90 -23.51 12.69
C PRO A 185 -2.84 -22.60 12.03
N VAL A 186 -2.53 -22.84 10.75
CA VAL A 186 -1.43 -22.17 10.05
C VAL A 186 -1.71 -20.69 9.82
N GLY A 187 -2.95 -20.31 9.50
CA GLY A 187 -3.31 -18.92 9.18
C GLY A 187 -3.10 -17.96 10.36
N ASP A 188 -3.70 -18.26 11.51
CA ASP A 188 -3.62 -17.39 12.70
C ASP A 188 -2.18 -17.30 13.23
N ALA A 189 -1.44 -18.41 13.25
CA ALA A 189 -0.04 -18.44 13.67
C ALA A 189 0.86 -17.66 12.72
N ALA A 190 0.65 -17.77 11.40
CA ALA A 190 1.42 -17.04 10.40
C ALA A 190 1.21 -15.52 10.48
N VAL A 191 -0.03 -15.06 10.74
CA VAL A 191 -0.31 -13.62 10.97
C VAL A 191 0.43 -13.11 12.19
N LEU A 192 0.35 -13.82 13.32
CA LEU A 192 0.98 -13.40 14.57
C LEU A 192 2.51 -13.44 14.48
N ALA A 193 3.08 -14.50 13.90
CA ALA A 193 4.52 -14.62 13.67
C ALA A 193 5.02 -13.54 12.70
N GLY A 194 4.28 -13.30 11.62
CA GLY A 194 4.57 -12.22 10.66
C GLY A 194 4.52 -10.84 11.32
N ALA A 195 3.50 -10.57 12.12
CA ALA A 195 3.38 -9.30 12.83
C ALA A 195 4.51 -9.10 13.86
N ALA A 196 4.82 -10.14 14.65
CA ALA A 196 5.93 -10.11 15.60
C ALA A 196 7.26 -9.88 14.88
N GLY A 197 7.48 -10.54 13.73
CA GLY A 197 8.70 -10.40 12.94
C GLY A 197 8.86 -9.05 12.24
N VAL A 198 7.79 -8.29 12.01
CA VAL A 198 7.86 -6.90 11.53
C VAL A 198 8.15 -5.91 12.67
N VAL A 199 7.61 -6.16 13.86
CA VAL A 199 7.78 -5.29 15.03
C VAL A 199 9.12 -5.51 15.72
N LEU A 200 9.62 -6.74 15.79
CA LEU A 200 10.85 -7.09 16.49
C LEU A 200 12.07 -6.30 15.97
N PRO A 201 12.39 -6.25 14.67
CA PRO A 201 13.54 -5.49 14.18
C PRO A 201 13.39 -3.98 14.45
N LEU A 202 12.17 -3.45 14.37
CA LEU A 202 11.88 -2.05 14.70
C LEU A 202 12.24 -1.73 16.15
N VAL A 203 11.82 -2.59 17.09
CA VAL A 203 12.11 -2.44 18.51
C VAL A 203 13.62 -2.53 18.76
N VAL A 204 14.30 -3.49 18.13
CA VAL A 204 15.76 -3.64 18.28
C VAL A 204 16.51 -2.44 17.70
N ILE A 205 16.14 -1.96 16.51
CA ILE A 205 16.72 -0.74 15.91
C ILE A 205 16.51 0.46 16.83
N GLY A 206 15.28 0.68 17.30
CA GLY A 206 14.93 1.79 18.18
C GLY A 206 15.68 1.75 19.51
N ALA A 207 15.81 0.57 20.11
CA ALA A 207 16.46 0.39 21.42
C ALA A 207 17.99 0.41 21.35
N VAL A 208 18.59 -0.23 20.34
CA VAL A 208 20.04 -0.49 20.29
C VAL A 208 20.78 0.46 19.37
N ALA A 209 20.18 0.82 18.24
CA ALA A 209 20.88 1.55 17.18
C ALA A 209 20.58 3.05 17.21
N VAL A 210 19.30 3.40 17.32
CA VAL A 210 18.82 4.79 17.30
C VAL A 210 18.73 5.37 18.72
N ALA A 211 18.51 4.52 19.73
CA ALA A 211 18.37 4.86 21.15
C ALA A 211 17.31 5.95 21.45
N VAL A 212 16.35 6.12 20.56
CA VAL A 212 15.40 7.24 20.56
C VAL A 212 14.07 6.76 19.97
N PRO A 213 12.91 7.16 20.53
CA PRO A 213 11.61 6.74 20.02
C PRO A 213 11.31 7.35 18.63
N PRO A 214 10.36 6.76 17.87
CA PRO A 214 10.15 7.12 16.46
C PRO A 214 9.71 8.58 16.26
N TRP A 215 8.95 9.17 17.19
CA TRP A 215 8.55 10.59 17.11
C TRP A 215 9.71 11.55 17.35
N THR A 216 10.71 11.16 18.14
CA THR A 216 11.92 11.97 18.34
C THR A 216 12.89 11.80 17.17
N ALA A 217 12.96 10.61 16.57
CA ALA A 217 13.64 10.44 15.28
C ALA A 217 13.00 11.32 14.20
N TRP A 218 11.67 11.33 14.13
CA TRP A 218 10.90 12.20 13.23
C TRP A 218 11.22 13.69 13.42
N SER A 219 11.15 14.20 14.65
CA SER A 219 11.36 15.62 14.92
C SER A 219 12.79 16.05 14.58
N ARG A 220 13.78 15.20 14.85
CA ARG A 220 15.19 15.43 14.46
C ARG A 220 15.37 15.39 12.95
N THR A 221 14.71 14.48 12.23
CA THR A 221 14.76 14.46 10.76
C THR A 221 14.12 15.73 10.18
N ALA A 222 12.97 16.14 10.71
CA ALA A 222 12.27 17.34 10.27
C ALA A 222 13.02 18.65 10.60
N SER A 223 14.04 18.61 11.47
CA SER A 223 14.91 19.76 11.73
C SER A 223 16.21 19.75 10.92
N ARG A 224 16.51 18.68 10.17
CA ARG A 224 17.72 18.62 9.33
C ARG A 224 17.56 19.54 8.10
N PRO A 225 18.52 20.44 7.85
CA PRO A 225 18.47 21.32 6.67
C PRO A 225 18.69 20.55 5.35
N ALA A 226 19.31 19.36 5.43
CA ALA A 226 19.65 18.52 4.30
C ALA A 226 19.67 17.04 4.71
N LEU A 227 19.30 16.15 3.79
CA LEU A 227 19.55 14.72 3.89
C LEU A 227 20.82 14.41 3.11
N THR A 228 21.92 14.16 3.82
CA THR A 228 23.26 13.96 3.25
C THR A 228 23.72 12.52 3.41
N PHE A 229 24.66 12.09 2.56
CA PHE A 229 25.33 10.82 2.77
C PHE A 229 26.08 10.82 4.10
N GLY A 230 25.90 9.76 4.89
CA GLY A 230 26.74 9.52 6.06
C GLY A 230 28.17 9.20 5.65
N GLU A 231 29.15 9.58 6.48
CA GLU A 231 30.58 9.31 6.22
C GLU A 231 30.90 7.82 6.07
N ARG A 232 30.14 6.97 6.75
CA ARG A 232 30.29 5.50 6.72
C ARG A 232 29.41 4.84 5.65
N SER A 233 28.72 5.62 4.83
CA SER A 233 27.82 5.08 3.81
C SER A 233 28.63 4.31 2.77
N ALA A 234 28.19 3.09 2.46
CA ALA A 234 28.81 2.27 1.41
C ALA A 234 28.79 2.96 0.04
N TRP A 235 27.87 3.92 -0.18
CA TRP A 235 27.83 4.75 -1.38
C TRP A 235 28.99 5.73 -1.50
N VAL A 236 29.63 6.10 -0.38
CA VAL A 236 30.75 7.05 -0.30
C VAL A 236 32.08 6.33 -0.18
N THR A 237 32.14 5.22 0.57
CA THR A 237 33.37 4.47 0.81
C THR A 237 33.69 3.55 -0.36
N ASP A 238 32.97 2.44 -0.47
CA ASP A 238 33.25 1.34 -1.41
C ASP A 238 32.50 1.49 -2.75
N GLY A 239 31.52 2.41 -2.79
CA GLY A 239 30.50 2.55 -3.82
C GLY A 239 29.57 1.34 -3.96
N ARG A 240 28.33 1.61 -4.33
CA ARG A 240 27.27 0.59 -4.42
C ARG A 240 26.76 0.44 -5.85
N ARG A 241 26.19 -0.74 -6.11
CA ARG A 241 25.56 -1.08 -7.39
C ARG A 241 24.10 -0.66 -7.35
N LEU A 242 23.63 -0.01 -8.39
CA LEU A 242 22.22 0.28 -8.59
C LEU A 242 21.49 -1.01 -9.00
N GLU A 243 20.42 -1.35 -8.30
CA GLU A 243 19.63 -2.54 -8.65
C GLU A 243 18.71 -2.28 -9.85
N ARG A 244 18.25 -1.04 -9.99
CA ARG A 244 17.33 -0.59 -11.03
C ARG A 244 17.89 0.64 -11.73
N SER A 245 17.47 0.83 -12.97
CA SER A 245 17.72 2.11 -13.63
C SER A 245 17.02 3.22 -12.86
N THR A 246 17.72 4.34 -12.68
CA THR A 246 17.20 5.48 -11.93
C THR A 246 17.67 6.78 -12.54
N THR A 247 16.87 7.82 -12.35
CA THR A 247 17.22 9.20 -12.72
C THR A 247 17.45 9.97 -11.43
N LEU A 248 18.68 10.42 -11.21
CA LEU A 248 19.08 11.18 -10.03
C LEU A 248 19.07 12.66 -10.37
N VAL A 249 18.46 13.47 -9.51
CA VAL A 249 18.44 14.93 -9.64
C VAL A 249 19.40 15.52 -8.63
N PHE A 250 20.31 16.39 -9.11
CA PHE A 250 21.31 17.04 -8.28
C PHE A 250 20.91 18.48 -8.01
N THR A 251 20.84 18.85 -6.72
CA THR A 251 20.49 20.21 -6.29
C THR A 251 21.71 21.03 -5.87
N GLU A 252 22.88 20.39 -5.82
CA GLU A 252 24.16 21.01 -5.49
C GLU A 252 25.27 20.36 -6.34
N PRO A 253 26.43 21.02 -6.50
CA PRO A 253 27.55 20.45 -7.23
C PRO A 253 28.02 19.15 -6.56
N HIS A 254 28.12 18.10 -7.36
CA HIS A 254 28.36 16.74 -6.85
C HIS A 254 29.27 15.96 -7.79
N ARG A 255 30.30 15.32 -7.22
CA ARG A 255 31.18 14.42 -7.97
C ARG A 255 30.71 12.97 -7.88
N VAL A 256 30.49 12.34 -9.03
CA VAL A 256 30.10 10.92 -9.14
C VAL A 256 31.24 10.15 -9.80
N THR A 257 31.78 9.15 -9.12
CA THR A 257 32.86 8.29 -9.64
C THR A 257 32.28 6.97 -10.14
N ALA A 258 32.60 6.58 -11.38
CA ALA A 258 32.28 5.28 -11.94
C ALA A 258 33.19 4.20 -11.35
N LEU A 259 32.64 3.09 -10.87
CA LEU A 259 33.43 1.95 -10.37
C LEU A 259 33.45 0.77 -11.35
N ASN A 260 32.59 0.80 -12.35
CA ASN A 260 32.61 -0.10 -13.50
C ASN A 260 32.42 0.72 -14.78
N PRO A 261 32.97 0.26 -15.91
CA PRO A 261 32.77 0.95 -17.17
C PRO A 261 31.29 0.95 -17.57
N GLY A 262 30.81 2.08 -18.10
CA GLY A 262 29.40 2.24 -18.44
C GLY A 262 29.08 3.52 -19.18
N VAL A 263 27.83 3.63 -19.63
CA VAL A 263 27.28 4.84 -20.25
C VAL A 263 26.49 5.61 -19.20
N TYR A 264 26.82 6.88 -19.04
CA TYR A 264 26.24 7.81 -18.09
C TYR A 264 25.56 8.92 -18.88
N ARG A 265 24.23 9.01 -18.79
CA ARG A 265 23.48 10.05 -19.52
C ARG A 265 23.16 11.20 -18.58
N VAL A 266 23.59 12.39 -18.94
CA VAL A 266 23.29 13.63 -18.21
C VAL A 266 22.27 14.41 -19.02
N VAL A 267 21.14 14.73 -18.42
CA VAL A 267 20.17 15.69 -18.95
C VAL A 267 20.44 17.02 -18.28
N GLU A 268 20.99 17.94 -19.05
CA GLU A 268 21.28 19.32 -18.63
C GLU A 268 20.10 20.20 -19.03
N GLU A 269 19.57 21.00 -18.09
CA GLU A 269 18.63 22.07 -18.44
C GLU A 269 19.42 23.31 -18.82
N VAL A 270 19.41 23.66 -20.11
CA VAL A 270 20.09 24.83 -20.67
C VAL A 270 19.04 25.89 -20.96
N VAL A 271 19.24 27.09 -20.41
CA VAL A 271 18.43 28.25 -20.76
C VAL A 271 18.99 28.86 -22.05
N GLU A 272 18.29 28.69 -23.16
CA GLU A 272 18.65 29.24 -24.47
C GLU A 272 17.57 30.29 -24.84
N GLY A 273 17.86 31.56 -24.55
CA GLY A 273 16.87 32.64 -24.65
C GLY A 273 15.81 32.57 -23.53
N ASP A 274 14.52 32.76 -23.87
CA ASP A 274 13.39 32.76 -22.93
C ASP A 274 12.75 31.37 -22.71
N ALA A 275 13.25 30.30 -23.35
CA ALA A 275 12.68 28.96 -23.24
C ALA A 275 13.70 27.96 -22.64
N PRO A 276 13.34 27.23 -21.56
CA PRO A 276 14.20 26.16 -21.05
C PRO A 276 14.24 25.00 -22.04
N ARG A 277 15.46 24.56 -22.40
CA ARG A 277 15.69 23.41 -23.29
C ARG A 277 16.50 22.34 -22.57
N SER A 278 16.06 21.08 -22.64
CA SER A 278 16.81 19.95 -22.09
C SER A 278 17.77 19.37 -23.12
N VAL A 279 19.06 19.29 -22.80
CA VAL A 279 20.10 18.67 -23.63
C VAL A 279 20.58 17.39 -22.96
N THR A 280 20.47 16.25 -23.64
CA THR A 280 20.99 14.97 -23.14
C THR A 280 22.39 14.72 -23.69
N ARG A 281 23.39 14.60 -22.82
CA ARG A 281 24.76 14.22 -23.16
C ARG A 281 25.08 12.83 -22.63
N GLU A 282 25.68 11.99 -23.47
CA GLU A 282 26.14 10.67 -23.08
C GLU A 282 27.65 10.69 -22.82
N TRP A 283 28.05 10.22 -21.64
CA TRP A 283 29.45 10.05 -21.23
C TRP A 283 29.77 8.57 -21.12
N ARG A 284 30.84 8.13 -21.76
CA ARG A 284 31.39 6.78 -21.55
C ARG A 284 32.52 6.90 -20.55
N LEU A 285 32.29 6.39 -19.35
CA LEU A 285 33.27 6.46 -18.27
C LEU A 285 33.91 5.11 -18.05
N ALA A 286 35.24 5.09 -17.89
CA ALA A 286 35.99 3.94 -17.39
C ALA A 286 35.91 3.85 -15.86
N ALA A 287 36.29 2.69 -15.30
CA ALA A 287 36.36 2.53 -13.85
C ALA A 287 37.41 3.51 -13.26
N GLY A 288 37.02 4.27 -12.25
CA GLY A 288 37.82 5.32 -11.61
C GLY A 288 37.62 6.72 -12.19
N GLU A 289 37.03 6.86 -13.37
CA GLU A 289 36.70 8.16 -13.93
C GLU A 289 35.52 8.79 -13.19
N ALA A 290 35.49 10.12 -13.13
CA ALA A 290 34.48 10.84 -12.39
C ALA A 290 33.83 11.93 -13.25
N LEU A 291 32.54 12.12 -13.01
CA LEU A 291 31.72 13.14 -13.62
C LEU A 291 31.35 14.18 -12.55
N THR A 292 31.52 15.46 -12.88
CA THR A 292 31.08 16.56 -12.03
C THR A 292 29.74 17.07 -12.54
N LEU A 293 28.73 17.06 -11.67
CA LEU A 293 27.37 17.46 -11.99
C LEU A 293 27.07 18.81 -11.36
N ARG A 294 26.32 19.63 -12.08
CA ARG A 294 25.86 20.95 -11.63
C ARG A 294 24.49 20.85 -10.96
N PRO A 295 24.12 21.85 -10.15
CA PRO A 295 22.75 21.99 -9.69
C PRO A 295 21.78 22.04 -10.88
N GLY A 296 20.71 21.26 -10.84
CA GLY A 296 19.71 21.13 -11.91
C GLY A 296 19.94 19.96 -12.86
N ASP A 297 21.16 19.41 -12.92
CA ASP A 297 21.47 18.28 -13.80
C ASP A 297 20.75 17.01 -13.35
N ARG A 298 20.31 16.20 -14.32
CA ARG A 298 19.73 14.88 -14.07
C ARG A 298 20.64 13.79 -14.63
N LEU A 299 21.06 12.86 -13.79
CA LEU A 299 21.88 11.73 -14.21
C LEU A 299 21.01 10.47 -14.33
N ILE A 300 20.89 9.94 -15.54
CA ILE A 300 20.24 8.65 -15.80
C ILE A 300 21.31 7.56 -15.73
N LEU A 301 21.11 6.63 -14.81
CA LEU A 301 21.98 5.48 -14.58
C LEU A 301 21.22 4.20 -14.88
N GLU A 302 21.83 3.31 -15.66
CA GLU A 302 21.27 2.00 -15.95
C GLU A 302 21.38 1.04 -14.75
N ALA A 303 20.51 0.03 -14.74
CA ALA A 303 20.57 -1.03 -13.74
C ALA A 303 21.92 -1.75 -13.80
N GLY A 304 22.51 -1.97 -12.64
CA GLY A 304 23.77 -2.68 -12.49
C GLY A 304 25.03 -1.82 -12.56
N THR A 305 24.90 -0.51 -12.81
CA THR A 305 26.00 0.46 -12.70
C THR A 305 26.43 0.60 -11.25
N ARG A 306 27.75 0.62 -11.01
CA ARG A 306 28.35 0.79 -9.69
C ARG A 306 28.98 2.17 -9.62
N VAL A 307 28.54 2.96 -8.65
CA VAL A 307 28.97 4.36 -8.49
C VAL A 307 29.36 4.65 -7.06
N ARG A 308 30.26 5.62 -6.93
CA ARG A 308 30.66 6.19 -5.65
C ARG A 308 30.38 7.69 -5.66
N PHE A 309 29.67 8.15 -4.64
CA PHE A 309 29.30 9.55 -4.47
C PHE A 309 30.30 10.26 -3.55
N GLU A 310 30.24 11.59 -3.59
CA GLU A 310 31.01 12.43 -2.70
C GLU A 310 30.35 12.45 -1.30
N GLY A 311 31.17 12.27 -0.26
CA GLY A 311 30.69 12.26 1.13
C GLY A 311 30.18 13.63 1.58
N SER A 312 29.34 13.66 2.62
CA SER A 312 28.74 14.88 3.21
C SER A 312 27.87 15.74 2.28
N LYS A 313 27.71 15.32 1.03
CA LYS A 313 26.78 15.93 0.06
C LYS A 313 25.36 15.38 0.21
N ARG A 314 24.38 16.13 -0.28
CA ARG A 314 22.98 15.74 -0.35
C ARG A 314 22.82 14.45 -1.14
N VAL A 315 21.98 13.56 -0.62
CA VAL A 315 21.59 12.33 -1.31
C VAL A 315 20.76 12.73 -2.54
N PRO A 316 21.23 12.43 -3.77
CA PRO A 316 20.52 12.83 -4.98
C PRO A 316 19.15 12.19 -5.08
N GLY A 317 18.12 12.97 -5.45
CA GLY A 317 16.74 12.48 -5.53
C GLY A 317 16.13 12.01 -4.21
N SER A 318 16.76 12.33 -3.06
CA SER A 318 16.14 12.07 -1.76
C SER A 318 14.88 12.91 -1.54
N ALA A 319 14.05 12.48 -0.60
CA ALA A 319 12.91 13.22 -0.11
C ALA A 319 13.28 14.67 0.26
N ALA A 320 12.28 15.56 0.21
CA ALA A 320 12.45 16.93 0.71
C ALA A 320 13.05 16.89 2.12
N SER A 321 13.88 17.87 2.49
CA SER A 321 14.51 17.95 3.81
C SER A 321 13.75 18.89 4.75
N GLY A 322 14.03 18.78 6.05
CA GLY A 322 13.48 19.67 7.06
C GLY A 322 11.96 19.54 7.19
N VAL A 323 11.28 20.67 7.39
CA VAL A 323 9.83 20.72 7.57
C VAL A 323 9.06 20.21 6.34
N ALA A 324 9.58 20.47 5.14
CA ALA A 324 8.95 20.07 3.88
C ALA A 324 8.86 18.54 3.72
N TRP A 325 9.75 17.77 4.35
CA TRP A 325 9.64 16.32 4.45
C TRP A 325 8.36 15.88 5.19
N ALA A 326 8.16 16.48 6.37
CA ALA A 326 7.12 16.06 7.30
C ALA A 326 5.74 16.60 6.91
N ASP A 327 5.71 17.83 6.39
CA ASP A 327 4.51 18.51 5.90
C ASP A 327 4.80 19.21 4.55
N PRO A 328 4.74 18.45 3.44
CA PRO A 328 4.98 18.99 2.11
C PRO A 328 3.91 20.02 1.71
N PRO A 329 4.29 21.15 1.08
CA PRO A 329 3.35 22.21 0.70
C PRO A 329 2.30 21.74 -0.32
N GLU A 330 2.62 20.76 -1.17
CA GLU A 330 1.72 20.19 -2.18
C GLU A 330 0.45 19.59 -1.56
N ARG A 331 0.50 19.23 -0.26
CA ARG A 331 -0.62 18.67 0.51
C ARG A 331 -1.86 19.59 0.52
N ARG A 332 -1.67 20.90 0.39
CA ARG A 332 -2.76 21.90 0.42
C ARG A 332 -3.41 22.11 -0.95
N SER A 333 -2.86 21.52 -2.01
CA SER A 333 -3.39 21.71 -3.35
C SER A 333 -4.71 20.94 -3.55
N LEU A 334 -5.61 21.52 -4.36
CA LEU A 334 -6.87 20.87 -4.75
C LEU A 334 -6.63 19.53 -5.48
N GLY A 335 -5.55 19.46 -6.28
CA GLY A 335 -5.15 18.22 -6.93
C GLY A 335 -4.83 17.12 -5.92
N MET A 336 -4.24 17.48 -4.78
CA MET A 336 -3.91 16.54 -3.71
C MET A 336 -5.16 16.10 -2.93
N ALA A 337 -6.13 17.00 -2.73
CA ALA A 337 -7.44 16.62 -2.18
C ALA A 337 -8.17 15.59 -3.07
N ALA A 338 -8.11 15.74 -4.40
CA ALA A 338 -8.69 14.79 -5.35
C ALA A 338 -7.99 13.42 -5.31
N HIS A 339 -6.66 13.39 -5.22
CA HIS A 339 -5.88 12.16 -5.03
C HIS A 339 -6.20 11.49 -3.68
N ALA A 340 -6.33 12.28 -2.61
CA ALA A 340 -6.70 11.79 -1.29
C ALA A 340 -8.09 11.13 -1.31
N LEU A 341 -9.07 11.76 -1.96
CA LEU A 341 -10.40 11.17 -2.16
C LEU A 341 -10.34 9.87 -2.99
N GLY A 342 -9.56 9.86 -4.08
CA GLY A 342 -9.35 8.68 -4.91
C GLY A 342 -8.75 7.52 -4.12
N ALA A 343 -7.77 7.79 -3.26
CA ALA A 343 -7.16 6.82 -2.37
C ALA A 343 -8.16 6.27 -1.34
N VAL A 344 -8.88 7.15 -0.63
CA VAL A 344 -9.91 6.76 0.35
C VAL A 344 -10.96 5.86 -0.31
N LEU A 345 -11.50 6.27 -1.46
CA LEU A 345 -12.54 5.53 -2.16
C LEU A 345 -12.04 4.16 -2.67
N THR A 346 -10.82 4.10 -3.20
CA THR A 346 -10.18 2.86 -3.67
C THR A 346 -9.98 1.88 -2.51
N LEU A 347 -9.44 2.36 -1.38
CA LEU A 347 -9.13 1.54 -0.22
C LEU A 347 -10.39 1.08 0.52
N VAL A 348 -11.32 1.99 0.80
CA VAL A 348 -12.60 1.66 1.45
C VAL A 348 -13.43 0.73 0.56
N GLY A 349 -13.53 1.01 -0.74
CA GLY A 349 -14.25 0.15 -1.68
C GLY A 349 -13.62 -1.24 -1.81
N GLY A 350 -12.29 -1.32 -1.89
CA GLY A 350 -11.53 -2.58 -1.90
C GLY A 350 -11.76 -3.38 -0.62
N ALA A 351 -11.70 -2.74 0.55
CA ALA A 351 -11.97 -3.37 1.84
C ALA A 351 -13.40 -3.94 1.91
N LEU A 352 -14.40 -3.15 1.50
CA LEU A 352 -15.81 -3.56 1.50
C LEU A 352 -16.12 -4.73 0.55
N ALA A 353 -15.32 -4.88 -0.52
CA ALA A 353 -15.47 -5.93 -1.51
C ALA A 353 -14.73 -7.23 -1.15
N LEU A 354 -13.49 -7.11 -0.65
CA LEU A 354 -12.57 -8.24 -0.47
C LEU A 354 -12.62 -8.85 0.94
N LEU A 355 -12.93 -8.06 1.97
CA LEU A 355 -12.83 -8.54 3.35
C LEU A 355 -13.95 -9.51 3.73
N PRO A 356 -13.66 -10.52 4.57
CA PRO A 356 -14.69 -11.33 5.18
C PRO A 356 -15.63 -10.46 6.01
N ARG A 357 -16.94 -10.55 5.73
CA ARG A 357 -17.96 -9.92 6.58
C ARG A 357 -18.26 -10.87 7.72
N PRO A 358 -17.92 -10.52 8.97
CA PRO A 358 -18.20 -11.41 10.07
C PRO A 358 -19.71 -11.53 10.32
N ARG A 359 -20.16 -12.75 10.60
CA ARG A 359 -21.40 -12.98 11.34
C ARG A 359 -21.03 -13.01 12.83
N ALA A 360 -21.72 -12.19 13.62
CA ALA A 360 -21.62 -11.94 15.08
C ALA A 360 -20.41 -12.54 15.86
N LEU A 361 -19.66 -11.70 16.60
CA LEU A 361 -18.46 -12.06 17.37
C LEU A 361 -18.57 -11.85 18.90
N PRO A 362 -18.10 -12.78 19.75
CA PRO A 362 -18.01 -12.58 21.19
C PRO A 362 -16.89 -11.57 21.55
N TRP A 363 -17.24 -10.59 22.40
CA TRP A 363 -16.41 -9.45 22.83
C TRP A 363 -14.96 -9.83 23.21
N ARG A 364 -14.76 -10.85 24.06
CA ARG A 364 -13.44 -11.21 24.62
C ARG A 364 -12.46 -11.84 23.62
N ARG A 365 -12.88 -12.19 22.40
CA ARG A 365 -12.01 -12.75 21.34
C ARG A 365 -12.02 -11.93 20.05
N ALA A 366 -12.80 -10.85 19.99
CA ALA A 366 -12.97 -9.99 18.83
C ALA A 366 -11.90 -8.88 18.72
N VAL A 367 -11.17 -8.58 19.80
CA VAL A 367 -10.32 -7.39 19.94
C VAL A 367 -8.94 -7.54 19.27
N ALA A 368 -8.41 -8.76 19.14
CA ALA A 368 -7.04 -8.99 18.65
C ALA A 368 -6.82 -8.47 17.22
N GLY A 369 -7.77 -8.66 16.31
CA GLY A 369 -7.66 -8.17 14.93
C GLY A 369 -7.70 -6.65 14.83
N PRO A 370 -8.74 -5.99 15.39
CA PRO A 370 -8.82 -4.53 15.44
C PRO A 370 -7.61 -3.86 16.09
N LEU A 371 -6.99 -4.45 17.13
CA LEU A 371 -5.75 -3.91 17.72
C LEU A 371 -4.49 -4.17 16.88
N LEU A 372 -4.44 -5.28 16.14
CA LEU A 372 -3.26 -5.65 15.36
C LEU A 372 -3.05 -4.73 14.15
N LEU A 373 -4.14 -4.28 13.51
CA LEU A 373 -4.10 -3.35 12.38
C LEU A 373 -3.38 -2.02 12.70
N PRO A 374 -3.81 -1.22 13.69
CA PRO A 374 -3.12 0.03 14.02
C PRO A 374 -1.68 -0.23 14.46
N ALA A 375 -1.40 -1.31 15.20
CA ALA A 375 -0.05 -1.66 15.61
C ALA A 375 0.88 -1.91 14.41
N LEU A 376 0.42 -2.67 13.40
CA LEU A 376 1.17 -2.91 12.18
C LEU A 376 1.37 -1.65 11.34
N THR A 377 0.34 -0.81 11.24
CA THR A 377 0.46 0.47 10.50
C THR A 377 1.37 1.46 11.20
N LEU A 378 1.34 1.52 12.54
CA LEU A 378 2.25 2.34 13.34
C LEU A 378 3.69 1.83 13.23
N ALA A 379 3.88 0.51 13.19
CA ALA A 379 5.18 -0.08 12.92
C ALA A 379 5.70 0.32 11.54
N ALA A 380 4.87 0.28 10.49
CA ALA A 380 5.26 0.73 9.15
C ALA A 380 5.61 2.23 9.10
N VAL A 381 4.84 3.08 9.78
CA VAL A 381 5.17 4.52 9.91
C VAL A 381 6.51 4.73 10.62
N SER A 382 6.75 3.96 11.69
CA SER A 382 7.99 4.02 12.46
C SER A 382 9.19 3.54 11.65
N TRP A 383 9.02 2.51 10.81
CA TRP A 383 10.03 2.06 9.85
C TRP A 383 10.40 3.16 8.85
N GLY A 384 9.41 3.86 8.29
CA GLY A 384 9.67 5.00 7.41
C GLY A 384 10.44 6.11 8.12
N ALA A 385 10.03 6.47 9.34
CA ALA A 385 10.68 7.50 10.14
C ALA A 385 12.14 7.16 10.49
N TYR A 386 12.40 5.93 10.93
CA TYR A 386 13.77 5.47 11.21
C TYR A 386 14.61 5.34 9.94
N GLY A 387 13.99 4.93 8.82
CA GLY A 387 14.65 4.89 7.52
C GLY A 387 15.27 6.24 7.18
N VAL A 388 14.48 7.32 7.16
CA VAL A 388 14.98 8.66 6.77
C VAL A 388 15.99 9.19 7.79
N TYR A 389 15.74 8.89 9.07
CA TYR A 389 16.61 9.32 10.15
C TYR A 389 18.00 8.69 10.07
N ALA A 390 18.08 7.37 9.81
CA ALA A 390 19.32 6.61 9.92
C ALA A 390 20.02 6.34 8.58
N ALA A 391 19.29 6.21 7.47
CA ALA A 391 19.84 5.88 6.16
C ALA A 391 19.01 6.49 5.01
N PRO A 392 19.04 7.82 4.82
CA PRO A 392 18.34 8.49 3.72
C PRO A 392 18.80 8.01 2.32
N GLU A 393 20.02 7.46 2.21
CA GLU A 393 20.54 6.86 0.98
C GLU A 393 19.78 5.61 0.49
N LEU A 394 18.87 5.05 1.29
CA LEU A 394 18.06 3.90 0.89
C LEU A 394 17.08 4.20 -0.26
N GLU A 395 16.81 5.48 -0.57
CA GLU A 395 16.03 5.87 -1.77
C GLU A 395 16.79 5.65 -3.07
N LEU A 396 18.11 5.52 -3.02
CA LEU A 396 18.93 5.43 -4.22
C LEU A 396 18.84 4.03 -4.85
N GLY A 397 18.07 3.94 -5.95
CA GLY A 397 18.14 2.83 -6.90
C GLY A 397 17.75 1.46 -6.37
N ALA A 398 17.13 1.39 -5.19
CA ALA A 398 16.53 0.19 -4.61
C ALA A 398 15.00 0.22 -4.80
N SER A 399 14.37 -0.96 -4.81
CA SER A 399 12.91 -0.99 -4.63
C SER A 399 12.56 -0.41 -3.26
N PRO A 400 11.46 0.35 -3.10
CA PRO A 400 11.11 0.92 -1.79
C PRO A 400 10.96 -0.14 -0.69
N VAL A 401 10.56 -1.35 -1.10
CA VAL A 401 10.48 -2.55 -0.26
C VAL A 401 11.86 -3.02 0.20
N THR A 402 12.82 -3.02 -0.72
CA THR A 402 14.18 -3.52 -0.53
C THR A 402 14.97 -2.62 0.42
N GLY A 403 14.91 -1.30 0.22
CA GLY A 403 15.67 -0.36 1.05
C GLY A 403 15.33 -0.45 2.53
N LEU A 404 14.03 -0.53 2.86
CA LEU A 404 13.59 -0.60 4.26
C LEU A 404 13.93 -1.93 4.94
N VAL A 405 13.98 -3.04 4.20
CA VAL A 405 14.39 -4.34 4.74
C VAL A 405 15.90 -4.39 5.00
N GLU A 406 16.73 -3.62 4.29
CA GLU A 406 18.18 -3.55 4.52
C GLU A 406 18.58 -2.70 5.74
N LEU A 407 17.69 -1.83 6.23
CA LEU A 407 17.99 -0.89 7.32
C LEU A 407 18.65 -1.56 8.54
N PRO A 408 18.22 -2.75 9.05
CA PRO A 408 18.90 -3.40 10.17
C PRO A 408 20.37 -3.73 9.88
N ALA A 409 20.71 -4.13 8.65
CA ALA A 409 22.09 -4.45 8.28
C ALA A 409 22.97 -3.20 8.14
N LEU A 410 22.37 -2.02 7.94
CA LEU A 410 23.10 -0.75 7.83
C LEU A 410 23.40 -0.13 9.20
N VAL A 411 22.48 -0.25 10.16
CA VAL A 411 22.60 0.45 11.45
C VAL A 411 23.14 -0.46 12.56
N LEU A 412 23.06 -1.79 12.42
CA LEU A 412 23.50 -2.74 13.43
C LEU A 412 24.71 -3.57 12.98
N PRO A 413 25.53 -4.08 13.93
CA PRO A 413 26.64 -4.98 13.61
C PRO A 413 26.23 -6.22 12.83
N ALA A 414 27.14 -6.72 11.98
CA ALA A 414 26.89 -7.73 10.96
C ALA A 414 26.16 -9.04 11.38
N PRO A 415 26.37 -9.66 12.56
CA PRO A 415 25.60 -10.86 12.90
C PRO A 415 24.15 -10.52 13.25
N VAL A 416 23.93 -9.43 14.00
CA VAL A 416 22.58 -9.01 14.45
C VAL A 416 21.79 -8.40 13.29
N GLY A 417 22.42 -7.50 12.52
CA GLY A 417 21.80 -6.87 11.36
C GLY A 417 21.32 -7.90 10.34
N ARG A 418 22.16 -8.86 9.94
CA ARG A 418 21.77 -9.93 9.01
C ARG A 418 20.66 -10.83 9.55
N ALA A 419 20.69 -11.18 10.84
CA ALA A 419 19.63 -11.97 11.46
C ALA A 419 18.27 -11.23 11.43
N LEU A 420 18.27 -9.92 11.67
CA LEU A 420 17.07 -9.09 11.60
C LEU A 420 16.55 -8.88 10.18
N VAL A 421 17.46 -8.76 9.19
CA VAL A 421 17.08 -8.80 7.77
C VAL A 421 16.37 -10.12 7.48
N ALA A 422 16.98 -11.26 7.81
CA ALA A 422 16.38 -12.58 7.60
C ALA A 422 15.02 -12.73 8.32
N THR A 423 14.90 -12.20 9.53
CA THR A 423 13.65 -12.18 10.30
C THR A 423 12.58 -11.37 9.58
N SER A 424 12.92 -10.21 9.03
CA SER A 424 12.00 -9.36 8.26
C SER A 424 11.54 -10.06 6.97
N ILE A 425 12.45 -10.74 6.27
CA ILE A 425 12.13 -11.54 5.07
C ILE A 425 11.14 -12.66 5.43
N LEU A 426 11.43 -13.43 6.47
CA LEU A 426 10.57 -14.51 6.95
C LEU A 426 9.20 -13.98 7.43
N ALA A 427 9.18 -12.82 8.06
CA ALA A 427 7.96 -12.16 8.51
C ALA A 427 7.06 -11.77 7.33
N LEU A 428 7.62 -11.17 6.29
CA LEU A 428 6.89 -10.82 5.07
C LEU A 428 6.38 -12.08 4.35
N LEU A 429 7.17 -13.16 4.32
CA LEU A 429 6.74 -14.44 3.75
C LEU A 429 5.57 -15.05 4.57
N ALA A 430 5.63 -15.00 5.90
CA ALA A 430 4.56 -15.48 6.76
C ALA A 430 3.26 -14.67 6.57
N LEU A 431 3.37 -13.34 6.46
CA LEU A 431 2.23 -12.48 6.12
C LEU A 431 1.69 -12.80 4.73
N PHE A 432 2.55 -13.03 3.74
CA PHE A 432 2.12 -13.45 2.40
C PHE A 432 1.32 -14.76 2.43
N VAL A 433 1.80 -15.79 3.12
CA VAL A 433 1.09 -17.07 3.27
C VAL A 433 -0.26 -16.86 3.96
N ALA A 434 -0.32 -16.03 4.99
CA ALA A 434 -1.56 -15.68 5.65
C ALA A 434 -2.55 -14.96 4.71
N THR A 435 -2.08 -13.97 3.94
CA THR A 435 -2.87 -13.26 2.93
C THR A 435 -3.39 -14.22 1.85
N ALA A 436 -2.53 -15.09 1.33
CA ALA A 436 -2.88 -16.08 0.32
C ALA A 436 -4.00 -17.03 0.81
N LEU A 437 -3.86 -17.57 2.02
CA LEU A 437 -4.87 -18.41 2.65
C LEU A 437 -6.20 -17.68 2.87
N ALA A 438 -6.16 -16.40 3.23
CA ALA A 438 -7.35 -15.62 3.49
C ALA A 438 -8.06 -15.19 2.18
N LEU A 439 -7.31 -14.91 1.11
CA LEU A 439 -7.85 -14.63 -0.23
C LEU A 439 -8.48 -15.86 -0.88
N ARG A 440 -7.93 -17.06 -0.68
CA ARG A 440 -8.56 -18.31 -1.14
C ARG A 440 -9.99 -18.46 -0.61
N GLU A 441 -10.25 -18.04 0.63
CA GLU A 441 -11.60 -18.10 1.19
C GLU A 441 -12.57 -17.07 0.58
N VAL A 442 -12.05 -15.98 0.02
CA VAL A 442 -12.86 -15.03 -0.77
C VAL A 442 -13.32 -15.72 -2.05
N ILE A 443 -12.42 -16.46 -2.72
CA ILE A 443 -12.74 -17.24 -3.92
C ILE A 443 -13.70 -18.38 -3.60
N ALA A 444 -13.48 -19.12 -2.51
CA ALA A 444 -14.36 -20.23 -2.10
C ALA A 444 -15.81 -19.79 -1.86
N ARG A 445 -16.01 -18.56 -1.38
CA ARG A 445 -17.35 -17.96 -1.21
C ARG A 445 -18.04 -17.63 -2.53
N GLN A 446 -17.30 -17.47 -3.63
CA GLN A 446 -17.85 -17.09 -4.93
C GLN A 446 -17.97 -18.26 -5.90
N ALA A 447 -16.95 -19.12 -5.97
CA ALA A 447 -16.89 -20.27 -6.88
C ALA A 447 -17.51 -21.55 -6.28
N GLY A 448 -17.84 -21.54 -4.98
CA GLY A 448 -18.20 -22.72 -4.22
C GLY A 448 -16.97 -23.55 -3.80
N PRO A 449 -17.08 -24.36 -2.74
CA PRO A 449 -15.94 -25.07 -2.16
C PRO A 449 -15.32 -26.10 -3.11
N ALA A 450 -16.12 -26.73 -3.98
CA ALA A 450 -15.66 -27.77 -4.91
C ALA A 450 -14.70 -27.23 -5.99
N ASN A 451 -14.93 -26.01 -6.48
CA ASN A 451 -14.11 -25.40 -7.55
C ASN A 451 -13.06 -24.43 -7.02
N ALA A 452 -13.08 -24.13 -5.73
CA ALA A 452 -12.22 -23.13 -5.11
C ALA A 452 -10.73 -23.42 -5.32
N ASP A 453 -10.32 -24.68 -5.24
CA ASP A 453 -8.91 -25.07 -5.32
C ASP A 453 -8.36 -24.99 -6.74
N VAL A 454 -9.18 -25.34 -7.74
CA VAL A 454 -8.82 -25.21 -9.16
C VAL A 454 -8.69 -23.74 -9.55
N VAL A 455 -9.69 -22.92 -9.19
CA VAL A 455 -9.66 -21.47 -9.45
C VAL A 455 -8.50 -20.81 -8.71
N TRP A 456 -8.25 -21.19 -7.46
CA TRP A 456 -7.12 -20.70 -6.68
C TRP A 456 -5.78 -21.05 -7.31
N GLY A 457 -5.59 -22.31 -7.72
CA GLY A 457 -4.37 -22.74 -8.41
C GLY A 457 -4.13 -21.96 -9.71
N GLY A 458 -5.18 -21.78 -10.52
CA GLY A 458 -5.11 -20.95 -11.72
C GLY A 458 -4.72 -19.50 -11.43
N LEU A 459 -5.29 -18.88 -10.40
CA LEU A 459 -4.96 -17.50 -9.98
C LEU A 459 -3.52 -17.37 -9.48
N VAL A 460 -3.03 -18.33 -8.68
CA VAL A 460 -1.63 -18.34 -8.21
C VAL A 460 -0.66 -18.44 -9.38
N MET A 461 -0.94 -19.33 -10.34
CA MET A 461 -0.10 -19.49 -11.53
C MET A 461 -0.13 -18.25 -12.43
N ALA A 462 -1.32 -17.71 -12.70
CA ALA A 462 -1.47 -16.48 -13.49
C ALA A 462 -0.75 -15.29 -12.82
N ALA A 463 -0.86 -15.15 -11.50
CA ALA A 463 -0.17 -14.11 -10.74
C ALA A 463 1.35 -14.27 -10.75
N ALA A 464 1.86 -15.51 -10.68
CA ALA A 464 3.29 -15.80 -10.76
C ALA A 464 3.85 -15.50 -12.15
N VAL A 465 3.12 -15.87 -13.22
CA VAL A 465 3.49 -15.56 -14.60
C VAL A 465 3.47 -14.04 -14.83
N ALA A 466 2.39 -13.35 -14.46
CA ALA A 466 2.31 -11.89 -14.56
C ALA A 466 3.43 -11.21 -13.76
N GLY A 467 3.81 -11.78 -12.62
CA GLY A 467 4.90 -11.29 -11.79
C GLY A 467 6.29 -11.33 -12.45
N LEU A 468 6.48 -12.07 -13.55
CA LEU A 468 7.75 -12.08 -14.29
C LEU A 468 8.10 -10.72 -14.87
N TRP A 469 7.09 -9.91 -15.20
CA TRP A 469 7.29 -8.55 -15.67
C TRP A 469 7.53 -7.58 -14.49
N PRO A 470 8.42 -6.59 -14.64
CA PRO A 470 8.59 -5.53 -13.66
C PRO A 470 7.30 -4.71 -13.56
N MET A 471 6.61 -4.84 -12.43
CA MET A 471 5.43 -4.03 -12.10
C MET A 471 5.63 -3.38 -10.74
N ASP A 472 5.08 -2.18 -10.55
CA ASP A 472 5.00 -1.53 -9.25
C ASP A 472 3.97 -2.28 -8.37
N PRO A 473 4.41 -2.99 -7.32
CA PRO A 473 3.52 -3.80 -6.49
C PRO A 473 2.38 -2.98 -5.87
N TRP A 474 2.65 -1.73 -5.48
CA TRP A 474 1.65 -0.88 -4.85
C TRP A 474 0.55 -0.47 -5.83
N ARG A 475 0.92 -0.07 -7.06
CA ARG A 475 -0.06 0.26 -8.11
C ARG A 475 -0.89 -0.96 -8.50
N THR A 476 -0.27 -2.13 -8.63
CA THR A 476 -1.00 -3.38 -8.93
C THR A 476 -1.99 -3.74 -7.83
N TRP A 477 -1.61 -3.53 -6.56
CA TRP A 477 -2.49 -3.76 -5.42
C TRP A 477 -3.66 -2.77 -5.39
N LEU A 478 -3.40 -1.46 -5.60
CA LEU A 478 -4.43 -0.43 -5.72
C LEU A 478 -5.38 -0.71 -6.90
N ALA A 479 -4.87 -1.21 -8.02
CA ALA A 479 -5.69 -1.60 -9.16
C ALA A 479 -6.65 -2.74 -8.80
N GLY A 480 -6.18 -3.74 -8.04
CA GLY A 480 -7.04 -4.80 -7.50
C GLY A 480 -8.13 -4.27 -6.56
N CYS A 481 -7.76 -3.40 -5.62
CA CYS A 481 -8.72 -2.76 -4.71
C CYS A 481 -9.74 -1.88 -5.47
N GLY A 482 -9.29 -1.11 -6.45
CA GLY A 482 -10.13 -0.21 -7.24
C GLY A 482 -11.09 -0.96 -8.17
N LEU A 483 -10.62 -2.04 -8.80
CA LEU A 483 -11.49 -2.92 -9.59
C LEU A 483 -12.59 -3.52 -8.72
N ALA A 484 -12.24 -4.02 -7.53
CA ALA A 484 -13.20 -4.54 -6.57
C ALA A 484 -14.16 -3.44 -6.06
N ALA A 485 -13.67 -2.23 -5.82
CA ALA A 485 -14.49 -1.09 -5.44
C ALA A 485 -15.56 -0.79 -6.51
N ALA A 486 -15.16 -0.70 -7.78
CA ALA A 486 -16.02 -0.31 -8.89
C ALA A 486 -17.01 -1.41 -9.32
N THR A 487 -16.58 -2.67 -9.33
CA THR A 487 -17.39 -3.79 -9.87
C THR A 487 -18.22 -4.50 -8.80
N VAL A 488 -17.83 -4.41 -7.54
CA VAL A 488 -18.39 -5.21 -6.46
C VAL A 488 -18.96 -4.35 -5.34
N ALA A 489 -18.17 -3.44 -4.76
CA ALA A 489 -18.65 -2.64 -3.63
C ALA A 489 -19.72 -1.63 -4.04
N ALA A 490 -19.46 -0.82 -5.07
CA ALA A 490 -20.37 0.24 -5.49
C ALA A 490 -21.74 -0.28 -5.95
N PRO A 491 -21.86 -1.31 -6.80
CA PRO A 491 -23.16 -1.87 -7.17
C PRO A 491 -23.94 -2.44 -5.98
N ARG A 492 -23.23 -3.06 -5.01
CA ARG A 492 -23.86 -3.59 -3.80
C ARG A 492 -24.39 -2.50 -2.88
N LEU A 493 -23.66 -1.39 -2.74
CA LEU A 493 -24.08 -0.24 -1.93
C LEU A 493 -25.27 0.50 -2.56
N ALA A 494 -25.44 0.42 -3.89
CA ALA A 494 -26.57 1.03 -4.58
C ALA A 494 -27.92 0.32 -4.33
N GLY A 495 -27.90 -0.95 -3.89
CA GLY A 495 -29.07 -1.68 -3.41
C GLY A 495 -30.15 -1.93 -4.46
N GLY A 496 -29.83 -2.64 -5.55
CA GLY A 496 -30.79 -3.02 -6.60
C GLY A 496 -30.86 -4.52 -6.86
N ASP A 497 -31.85 -4.93 -7.65
CA ASP A 497 -32.06 -6.33 -8.05
C ASP A 497 -30.91 -6.88 -8.89
N SER A 498 -30.90 -8.20 -9.13
CA SER A 498 -29.83 -8.91 -9.83
C SER A 498 -29.44 -8.31 -11.18
N ARG A 499 -30.42 -7.88 -11.99
CA ARG A 499 -30.20 -7.23 -13.29
C ARG A 499 -29.55 -5.85 -13.13
N ALA A 500 -30.03 -5.05 -12.17
CA ALA A 500 -29.45 -3.75 -11.89
C ALA A 500 -28.02 -3.88 -11.36
N GLY A 501 -27.77 -4.87 -10.49
CA GLY A 501 -26.43 -5.20 -10.01
C GLY A 501 -25.47 -5.64 -11.12
N LEU A 502 -25.94 -6.42 -12.10
CA LEU A 502 -25.16 -6.81 -13.28
C LEU A 502 -24.79 -5.59 -14.15
N ALA A 503 -25.76 -4.71 -14.42
CA ALA A 503 -25.51 -3.47 -15.16
C ALA A 503 -24.45 -2.61 -14.44
N GLY A 504 -24.58 -2.44 -13.12
CA GLY A 504 -23.59 -1.73 -12.29
C GLY A 504 -22.19 -2.34 -12.38
N SER A 505 -22.07 -3.67 -12.25
CA SER A 505 -20.76 -4.35 -12.34
C SER A 505 -20.12 -4.21 -13.72
N LEU A 506 -20.91 -4.30 -14.80
CA LEU A 506 -20.40 -4.12 -16.17
C LEU A 506 -19.95 -2.69 -16.41
N THR A 507 -20.78 -1.70 -16.05
CA THR A 507 -20.43 -0.28 -16.21
C THR A 507 -19.20 0.08 -15.39
N GLY A 508 -19.13 -0.35 -14.13
CA GLY A 508 -17.97 -0.13 -13.27
C GLY A 508 -16.69 -0.78 -13.82
N GLY A 509 -16.78 -2.01 -14.31
CA GLY A 509 -15.65 -2.72 -14.89
C GLY A 509 -15.14 -2.06 -16.17
N ALA A 510 -16.04 -1.73 -17.09
CA ALA A 510 -15.70 -1.07 -18.35
C ALA A 510 -15.07 0.31 -18.11
N ALA A 511 -15.66 1.12 -17.22
CA ALA A 511 -15.11 2.44 -16.88
C ALA A 511 -13.72 2.33 -16.22
N PHE A 512 -13.55 1.36 -15.31
CA PHE A 512 -12.26 1.14 -14.64
C PHE A 512 -11.16 0.76 -15.64
N VAL A 513 -11.44 -0.21 -16.52
CA VAL A 513 -10.48 -0.66 -17.54
C VAL A 513 -10.17 0.45 -18.54
N GLY A 514 -11.19 1.21 -18.97
CA GLY A 514 -11.01 2.33 -19.90
C GLY A 514 -10.10 3.41 -19.32
N VAL A 515 -10.33 3.83 -18.07
CA VAL A 515 -9.46 4.81 -17.39
C VAL A 515 -8.06 4.26 -17.15
N ALA A 516 -7.93 2.99 -16.73
CA ALA A 516 -6.63 2.37 -16.51
C ALA A 516 -5.81 2.25 -17.81
N ALA A 517 -6.46 2.02 -18.96
CA ALA A 517 -5.80 1.91 -20.26
C ALA A 517 -5.32 3.27 -20.80
N VAL A 518 -6.10 4.34 -20.61
CA VAL A 518 -5.81 5.68 -21.14
C VAL A 518 -5.07 6.56 -20.11
N GLY A 519 -4.88 6.08 -18.87
CA GLY A 519 -4.34 6.88 -17.76
C GLY A 519 -3.03 7.60 -18.04
N GLY A 520 -2.12 6.99 -18.81
CA GLY A 520 -0.84 7.61 -19.19
C GLY A 520 -0.95 8.73 -20.23
N GLN A 521 -2.10 8.87 -20.89
CA GLN A 521 -2.39 9.89 -21.89
C GLN A 521 -3.28 11.01 -21.35
N LEU A 522 -3.74 10.89 -20.09
CA LEU A 522 -4.60 11.89 -19.48
C LEU A 522 -3.83 13.19 -19.18
N PRO A 523 -4.47 14.36 -19.36
CA PRO A 523 -3.86 15.64 -19.02
C PRO A 523 -3.62 15.76 -17.51
N ALA A 524 -2.68 16.62 -17.11
CA ALA A 524 -2.23 16.75 -15.72
C ALA A 524 -3.38 17.04 -14.71
N TRP A 525 -4.40 17.80 -15.11
CA TRP A 525 -5.56 18.09 -14.26
C TRP A 525 -6.40 16.83 -13.94
N ALA A 526 -6.33 15.80 -14.77
CA ALA A 526 -6.99 14.50 -14.58
C ALA A 526 -6.09 13.46 -13.88
N GLY A 527 -4.93 13.87 -13.36
CA GLY A 527 -3.94 12.98 -12.74
C GLY A 527 -4.52 12.12 -11.60
N ALA A 528 -5.45 12.66 -10.80
CA ALA A 528 -6.09 11.91 -9.72
C ALA A 528 -6.94 10.72 -10.24
N VAL A 529 -7.61 10.89 -11.38
CA VAL A 529 -8.41 9.83 -12.01
C VAL A 529 -7.50 8.79 -12.66
N ALA A 530 -6.37 9.21 -13.22
CA ALA A 530 -5.34 8.31 -13.73
C ALA A 530 -4.71 7.45 -12.62
N ALA A 531 -4.41 8.07 -11.47
CA ALA A 531 -3.83 7.41 -10.31
C ALA A 531 -4.83 6.48 -9.60
N TYR A 532 -6.10 6.89 -9.53
CA TYR A 532 -7.17 6.15 -8.87
C TYR A 532 -8.41 6.03 -9.78
N PRO A 533 -8.42 5.07 -10.72
CA PRO A 533 -9.52 4.91 -11.68
C PRO A 533 -10.90 4.67 -11.03
N ALA A 534 -10.91 4.13 -9.81
CA ALA A 534 -12.13 3.93 -9.02
C ALA A 534 -12.87 5.23 -8.72
N LEU A 535 -12.17 6.38 -8.68
CA LEU A 535 -12.75 7.70 -8.43
C LEU A 535 -13.86 8.04 -9.44
N LEU A 536 -13.71 7.60 -10.70
CA LEU A 536 -14.71 7.76 -11.75
C LEU A 536 -15.58 6.51 -11.94
N ALA A 537 -14.97 5.32 -11.87
CA ALA A 537 -15.67 4.07 -12.16
C ALA A 537 -16.73 3.68 -11.10
N ALA A 538 -16.47 3.91 -9.81
CA ALA A 538 -17.39 3.53 -8.75
C ALA A 538 -18.69 4.38 -8.73
N PRO A 539 -18.65 5.71 -8.89
CA PRO A 539 -19.87 6.51 -9.06
C PRO A 539 -20.69 6.10 -10.29
N LEU A 540 -20.05 5.85 -11.43
CA LEU A 540 -20.74 5.38 -12.64
C LEU A 540 -21.45 4.04 -12.41
N ALA A 541 -20.77 3.10 -11.76
CA ALA A 541 -21.36 1.82 -11.38
C ALA A 541 -22.60 1.99 -10.49
N TRP A 542 -22.50 2.85 -9.47
CA TRP A 542 -23.60 3.15 -8.56
C TRP A 542 -24.80 3.78 -9.29
N MET A 543 -24.55 4.77 -10.15
CA MET A 543 -25.60 5.43 -10.95
C MET A 543 -26.28 4.46 -11.92
N ALA A 544 -25.52 3.55 -12.54
CA ALA A 544 -26.07 2.53 -13.43
C ALA A 544 -27.06 1.60 -12.70
N VAL A 545 -26.75 1.15 -11.48
CA VAL A 545 -27.70 0.37 -10.67
C VAL A 545 -28.97 1.17 -10.38
N ARG A 546 -28.84 2.44 -9.97
CA ARG A 546 -30.00 3.28 -9.63
C ARG A 546 -30.88 3.57 -10.85
N ALA A 547 -30.27 3.80 -12.02
CA ALA A 547 -31.00 4.01 -13.26
C ALA A 547 -31.72 2.74 -13.73
N ALA A 548 -31.07 1.58 -13.65
CA ALA A 548 -31.67 0.29 -14.01
C ALA A 548 -32.81 -0.11 -13.06
N GLY A 549 -32.68 0.16 -11.75
CA GLY A 549 -33.73 -0.11 -10.76
C GLY A 549 -35.01 0.72 -11.00
N ARG A 550 -34.88 1.98 -11.43
CA ARG A 550 -36.04 2.83 -11.78
C ARG A 550 -36.82 2.32 -12.99
N ARG A 551 -36.13 1.76 -13.99
CA ARG A 551 -36.77 1.19 -15.20
C ARG A 551 -37.54 -0.09 -14.89
N GLY A 552 -37.09 -0.89 -13.92
CA GLY A 552 -37.81 -2.08 -13.46
C GLY A 552 -39.10 -1.76 -12.70
N ALA A 553 -39.13 -0.64 -11.97
CA ALA A 553 -40.31 -0.17 -11.23
C ALA A 553 -41.37 0.54 -12.10
N GLY A 554 -41.03 0.89 -13.35
CA GLY A 554 -41.91 1.61 -14.28
C GLY A 554 -42.63 0.74 -15.31
N ALA A 555 -42.48 -0.59 -15.25
CA ALA A 555 -43.28 -1.48 -16.09
C ALA A 555 -44.68 -1.62 -15.47
N PRO A 556 -45.77 -1.17 -16.13
CA PRO A 556 -47.11 -1.43 -15.64
C PRO A 556 -47.31 -2.95 -15.54
N PRO A 557 -48.09 -3.45 -14.55
CA PRO A 557 -48.48 -4.85 -14.54
C PRO A 557 -49.17 -5.12 -15.88
N SER A 558 -48.59 -6.00 -16.69
CA SER A 558 -49.24 -6.50 -17.89
C SER A 558 -50.61 -7.00 -17.46
N GLU A 559 -51.65 -6.35 -17.97
CA GLU A 559 -53.03 -6.76 -17.81
C GLU A 559 -53.11 -8.26 -18.07
N ALA A 560 -53.61 -8.98 -17.07
CA ALA A 560 -54.16 -10.30 -17.27
C ALA A 560 -55.33 -10.14 -18.25
N SER A 561 -55.08 -10.38 -19.54
CA SER A 561 -56.13 -10.62 -20.51
C SER A 561 -56.30 -12.14 -20.66
N LEU A 562 -57.29 -12.63 -19.92
CA LEU A 562 -58.17 -13.79 -20.15
C LEU A 562 -57.56 -15.13 -20.56
#